data_AF-Q2H0A7-F1
#
_entry.id   AF-Q2H0A7-F1
#
_cell.length_a   1.000
_cell.length_b   1.000
_cell.length_c   1.000
_cell.angle_alpha   90.00
_cell.angle_beta   90.00
_cell.angle_gamma   90.00
#
_symmetry.space_group_name_H-M   'P 1'
#
loop_
_entity.id
_entity.type
_entity.pdbx_description
1 polymer ?
#
loop_
_entity_poly.entity_id
_entity_poly.type
_entity_poly.pdbx_seq_one_letter_code
_entity_poly.pdbx_strand_id
1 'polypeptide(L)'
;MAPPRNERVFEPNASIVLVGCRGAGKRTLGFMGALHLRRRLVTEDHYFEKITGLSRGQYLARHGRDHFARQNIEVFKRMLDTNRSGCIIECGMSSFSEEAQDALREYSRTNPVVYIHREKEQIARLMDPGDAQQLLEADSKHRNCSNFEYYNPLRLLPLLPLHRGPPSGTSTPMNGLQPGPSKLLSVQEGFAKFLDIITGRGATKAWLESPFSVAAVPPEFRSYSYSLRLRLSYLMDMDLEWEDFEARGDCVELIIDHWPDDLLNVVARQVALIRRKLGVPIIYHVEENPRGERRKASRRERCNGCGAARVSLGEPSHAAPGQIPRSSATIGTWGLGRSPWQDEQQMVNYRRAQALGCDVVRMVRFCANDSPVEYLDHFKKRLNNAIPDPKPPHRRLRLLRPRRAYPIANSHTWSGKAPGHGERA
;
A
#
# COMPACT_ATOMS: atom_id res chain seq x y z
N MET A 1 -10.18 12.22 -30.21
CA MET A 1 -9.38 12.57 -29.02
C MET A 1 -8.84 11.27 -28.45
N ALA A 2 -7.52 11.05 -28.46
CA ALA A 2 -6.94 9.81 -27.94
C ALA A 2 -7.22 9.69 -26.43
N PRO A 3 -7.51 8.48 -25.89
CA PRO A 3 -7.69 8.33 -24.45
C PRO A 3 -6.42 8.79 -23.73
N PRO A 4 -6.54 9.48 -22.57
CA PRO A 4 -5.37 9.95 -21.84
C PRO A 4 -4.45 8.76 -21.55
N ARG A 5 -3.19 8.86 -21.97
CA ARG A 5 -2.17 7.89 -21.59
C ARG A 5 -2.18 7.81 -20.07
N ASN A 6 -2.10 6.59 -19.53
CA ASN A 6 -1.82 6.42 -18.12
C ASN A 6 -0.44 7.03 -17.87
N GLU A 7 -0.36 8.28 -17.43
CA GLU A 7 0.85 8.96 -16.92
C GLU A 7 1.44 8.27 -15.66
N ARG A 8 0.96 7.07 -15.36
CA ARG A 8 0.94 6.41 -14.04
C ARG A 8 2.03 5.36 -13.85
N VAL A 9 3.10 5.42 -14.64
CA VAL A 9 4.24 4.52 -14.46
C VAL A 9 5.48 5.40 -14.56
N PHE A 10 6.15 5.61 -13.42
CA PHE A 10 7.53 6.10 -13.43
C PHE A 10 8.33 5.25 -14.43
N GLU A 11 9.31 5.84 -15.10
CA GLU A 11 10.16 5.07 -16.02
C GLU A 11 10.56 3.75 -15.36
N PRO A 12 10.48 2.59 -16.05
CA PRO A 12 10.72 1.29 -15.42
C PRO A 12 12.11 1.16 -14.76
N ASN A 13 13.04 2.04 -15.16
CA ASN A 13 14.37 2.16 -14.60
C ASN A 13 14.58 3.42 -13.74
N ALA A 14 13.54 4.19 -13.43
CA ALA A 14 13.60 5.34 -12.54
C ALA A 14 14.13 4.93 -11.16
N SER A 15 15.11 5.67 -10.63
CA SER A 15 15.67 5.43 -9.31
C SER A 15 14.64 5.65 -8.21
N ILE A 16 14.75 4.85 -7.14
CA ILE A 16 13.86 4.90 -5.98
C ILE A 16 14.64 5.50 -4.81
N VAL A 17 14.09 6.54 -4.21
CA VAL A 17 14.69 7.20 -3.04
C VAL A 17 14.02 6.71 -1.76
N LEU A 18 14.80 6.41 -0.73
CA LEU A 18 14.33 6.00 0.59
C LEU A 18 14.62 7.10 1.61
N VAL A 19 13.58 7.60 2.28
CA VAL A 19 13.66 8.66 3.30
C VAL A 19 13.05 8.20 4.63
N GLY A 20 13.35 8.90 5.72
CA GLY A 20 12.84 8.61 7.07
C GLY A 20 13.93 8.69 8.14
N CYS A 21 13.57 8.47 9.40
CA CYS A 21 14.50 8.62 10.52
C CYS A 21 15.58 7.55 10.58
N ARG A 22 16.61 7.83 11.40
CA ARG A 22 17.59 6.81 11.80
C ARG A 22 16.86 5.68 12.54
N GLY A 23 17.24 4.43 12.26
CA GLY A 23 16.61 3.25 12.87
C GLY A 23 15.36 2.71 12.13
N ALA A 24 14.80 3.44 11.16
CA ALA A 24 13.66 2.95 10.36
C ALA A 24 13.98 1.73 9.47
N GLY A 25 15.27 1.43 9.27
CA GLY A 25 15.75 0.28 8.48
C GLY A 25 16.04 0.61 7.01
N LYS A 26 16.20 1.90 6.67
CA LYS A 26 16.44 2.38 5.30
C LYS A 26 17.63 1.69 4.62
N ARG A 27 18.77 1.58 5.30
CA ARG A 27 19.98 0.92 4.76
C ARG A 27 19.76 -0.55 4.45
N THR A 28 19.11 -1.28 5.35
CA THR A 28 18.79 -2.70 5.17
C THR A 28 17.80 -2.92 4.03
N LEU A 29 16.70 -2.15 4.02
CA LEU A 29 15.70 -2.21 2.94
C LEU A 29 16.30 -1.74 1.61
N GLY A 30 17.18 -0.74 1.63
CA GLY A 30 17.89 -0.23 0.45
C GLY A 30 18.76 -1.30 -0.18
N PHE A 31 19.54 -2.04 0.62
CA PHE A 31 20.31 -3.19 0.15
C PHE A 31 19.42 -4.29 -0.44
N MET A 32 18.35 -4.68 0.28
CA MET A 32 17.40 -5.69 -0.21
C MET A 32 16.74 -5.26 -1.51
N GLY A 33 16.33 -4.00 -1.63
CA GLY A 33 15.71 -3.44 -2.83
C GLY A 33 16.67 -3.36 -4.01
N ALA A 34 17.93 -2.99 -3.76
CA ALA A 34 18.97 -2.94 -4.77
C ALA A 34 19.25 -4.34 -5.33
N LEU A 35 19.34 -5.35 -4.46
CA LEU A 35 19.51 -6.76 -4.85
C LEU A 35 18.29 -7.26 -5.65
N HIS A 36 17.08 -7.01 -5.15
CA HIS A 36 15.82 -7.45 -5.77
C HIS A 36 15.59 -6.86 -7.16
N LEU A 37 15.81 -5.55 -7.33
CA LEU A 37 15.63 -4.87 -8.62
C LEU A 37 16.88 -4.92 -9.51
N ARG A 38 17.98 -5.51 -9.04
CA ARG A 38 19.31 -5.51 -9.69
C ARG A 38 19.77 -4.10 -10.04
N ARG A 39 19.70 -3.20 -9.05
CA ARG A 39 20.05 -1.78 -9.14
C ARG A 39 21.24 -1.47 -8.26
N ARG A 40 21.93 -0.36 -8.53
CA ARG A 40 23.01 0.14 -7.66
C ARG A 40 22.43 0.72 -6.38
N LEU A 41 23.06 0.45 -5.24
CA LEU A 41 22.78 1.16 -3.99
C LEU A 41 23.68 2.39 -3.91
N VAL A 42 23.08 3.56 -3.73
CA VAL A 42 23.78 4.82 -3.45
C VAL A 42 23.38 5.26 -2.04
N THR A 43 24.36 5.42 -1.16
CA THR A 43 24.13 5.98 0.18
C THR A 43 24.62 7.42 0.21
N GLU A 44 23.91 8.27 0.93
CA GLU A 44 24.26 9.67 1.05
C GLU A 44 25.67 9.88 1.63
N ASP A 45 26.04 9.13 2.67
CA ASP A 45 27.35 9.23 3.31
C ASP A 45 28.49 8.91 2.34
N HIS A 46 28.35 7.83 1.57
CA HIS A 46 29.36 7.43 0.58
C HIS A 46 29.44 8.42 -0.58
N TYR A 47 28.29 8.93 -1.03
CA TYR A 47 28.27 9.93 -2.09
C TYR A 47 28.91 11.25 -1.65
N PHE A 48 28.68 11.67 -0.40
CA PHE A 48 29.30 12.86 0.17
C PHE A 48 30.82 12.74 0.23
N GLU A 49 31.32 11.62 0.75
CA GLU A 49 32.75 11.35 0.82
C GLU A 49 33.39 11.29 -0.58
N LYS A 50 32.71 10.68 -1.55
CA LYS A 50 33.17 10.62 -2.94
C LYS A 50 33.33 12.01 -3.57
N ILE A 51 32.41 12.93 -3.31
CA ILE A 51 32.43 14.27 -3.91
C ILE A 51 33.39 15.22 -3.19
N THR A 52 33.49 15.13 -1.86
CA THR A 52 34.28 16.07 -1.05
C THR A 52 35.69 15.56 -0.71
N GLY A 53 35.93 14.26 -0.87
CA GLY A 53 37.17 13.59 -0.44
C GLY A 53 37.28 13.41 1.07
N LEU A 54 36.28 13.84 1.85
CA LEU A 54 36.25 13.77 3.30
C LEU A 54 34.94 13.14 3.78
N SER A 55 35.02 12.35 4.85
CA SER A 55 33.79 11.94 5.54
C SER A 55 33.06 13.17 6.11
N ARG A 56 31.73 13.05 6.32
CA ARG A 56 30.91 14.14 6.87
C ARG A 56 31.43 14.68 8.21
N GLY A 57 31.90 13.79 9.08
CA GLY A 57 32.46 14.16 10.38
C GLY A 57 33.78 14.94 10.24
N GLN A 58 34.67 14.51 9.34
CA GLN A 58 35.91 15.22 9.06
C GLN A 58 35.65 16.59 8.40
N TYR A 59 34.69 16.65 7.47
CA TYR A 59 34.31 17.90 6.82
C TYR A 59 33.75 18.91 7.82
N LEU A 60 32.86 18.45 8.72
CA LEU A 60 32.30 19.26 9.78
C LEU A 60 33.38 19.78 10.74
N ALA A 61 34.32 18.93 11.14
CA ALA A 61 35.43 19.33 12.02
C ALA A 61 36.37 20.35 11.37
N ARG A 62 36.60 20.24 10.05
CA ARG A 62 37.53 21.09 9.31
C ARG A 62 36.94 22.44 8.89
N HIS A 63 35.67 22.47 8.47
CA HIS A 63 35.05 23.64 7.86
C HIS A 63 33.95 24.28 8.70
N GLY A 64 33.58 23.67 9.82
CA GLY A 64 32.52 24.17 10.70
C GLY A 64 31.11 23.87 10.20
N ARG A 65 30.12 24.21 11.03
CA ARG A 65 28.71 23.86 10.83
C ARG A 65 28.07 24.52 9.62
N ASP A 66 28.31 25.82 9.42
CA ASP A 66 27.64 26.58 8.36
C ASP A 66 28.08 26.14 6.97
N HIS A 67 29.39 25.93 6.77
CA HIS A 67 29.94 25.43 5.52
C HIS A 67 29.49 23.99 5.26
N PHE A 68 29.45 23.15 6.30
CA PHE A 68 28.92 21.80 6.20
C PHE A 68 27.45 21.79 5.76
N ALA A 69 26.59 22.63 6.36
CA ALA A 69 25.17 22.69 6.00
C ALA A 69 24.96 23.04 4.52
N ARG A 70 25.66 24.06 4.02
CA ARG A 70 25.59 24.47 2.59
C ARG A 70 26.13 23.39 1.66
N GLN A 71 27.30 22.83 1.96
CA GLN A 71 27.87 21.77 1.12
C GLN A 71 26.97 20.53 1.11
N ASN A 72 26.40 20.18 2.27
CA ASN A 72 25.57 19.00 2.42
C ASN A 72 24.32 19.07 1.56
N ILE A 73 23.62 20.22 1.53
CA ILE A 73 22.43 20.34 0.67
C ILE A 73 22.78 20.36 -0.82
N GLU A 74 23.90 20.97 -1.21
CA GLU A 74 24.37 20.99 -2.59
C GLU A 74 24.69 19.57 -3.08
N VAL A 75 25.47 18.83 -2.30
CA VAL A 75 25.82 17.44 -2.58
C VAL A 75 24.59 16.55 -2.62
N PHE A 76 23.61 16.78 -1.73
CA PHE A 76 22.35 16.05 -1.71
C PHE A 76 21.54 16.25 -3.00
N LYS A 77 21.35 17.50 -3.45
CA LYS A 77 20.65 17.81 -4.71
C LYS A 77 21.39 17.18 -5.91
N ARG A 78 22.72 17.31 -5.94
CA ARG A 78 23.56 16.69 -6.97
C ARG A 78 23.45 15.16 -6.97
N MET A 79 23.36 14.53 -5.80
CA MET A 79 23.16 13.08 -5.68
C MET A 79 21.85 12.65 -6.35
N LEU A 80 20.75 13.36 -6.10
CA LEU A 80 19.45 13.06 -6.71
C LEU A 80 19.50 13.22 -8.23
N ASP A 81 20.06 14.32 -8.73
CA ASP A 81 20.06 14.62 -10.17
C ASP A 81 20.99 13.70 -10.98
N THR A 82 22.16 13.37 -10.43
CA THR A 82 23.12 12.48 -11.13
C THR A 82 22.72 11.01 -11.12
N ASN A 83 21.84 10.59 -10.20
CA ASN A 83 21.45 9.19 -10.02
C ASN A 83 19.95 8.96 -10.30
N ARG A 84 19.36 9.66 -11.29
CA ARG A 84 17.93 9.59 -11.61
C ARG A 84 17.42 8.22 -12.09
N SER A 85 18.30 7.35 -12.59
CA SER A 85 17.93 6.00 -13.07
C SER A 85 18.85 4.90 -12.54
N GLY A 86 18.31 3.68 -12.43
CA GLY A 86 19.06 2.46 -12.15
C GLY A 86 19.55 2.31 -10.71
N CYS A 87 19.08 3.15 -9.78
CA CYS A 87 19.56 3.16 -8.41
C CYS A 87 18.44 2.96 -7.36
N ILE A 88 18.84 2.47 -6.20
CA ILE A 88 18.17 2.73 -4.92
C ILE A 88 19.03 3.73 -4.18
N ILE A 89 18.45 4.86 -3.78
CA ILE A 89 19.15 5.94 -3.09
C ILE A 89 18.68 5.95 -1.64
N GLU A 90 19.60 5.76 -0.70
CA GLU A 90 19.34 5.88 0.73
C GLU A 90 19.76 7.25 1.23
N CYS A 91 18.77 8.03 1.67
CA CYS A 91 18.99 9.33 2.28
C CYS A 91 19.19 9.19 3.78
N GLY A 92 20.20 9.85 4.32
CA GLY A 92 20.45 10.00 5.74
C GLY A 92 19.68 11.16 6.35
N MET A 93 20.31 11.87 7.29
CA MET A 93 19.64 12.93 8.07
C MET A 93 19.52 14.27 7.33
N SER A 94 20.12 14.44 6.14
CA SER A 94 19.96 15.69 5.38
C SER A 94 18.55 15.89 4.85
N SER A 95 17.78 14.80 4.67
CA SER A 95 16.41 14.84 4.16
C SER A 95 15.43 15.59 5.08
N PHE A 96 15.86 15.91 6.30
CA PHE A 96 15.07 16.67 7.27
C PHE A 96 15.11 18.19 7.02
N SER A 97 16.09 18.71 6.27
CA SER A 97 16.14 20.14 5.92
C SER A 97 15.01 20.52 4.95
N GLU A 98 14.49 21.76 5.07
CA GLU A 98 13.39 22.23 4.21
C GLU A 98 13.79 22.21 2.73
N GLU A 99 15.01 22.62 2.42
CA GLU A 99 15.53 22.64 1.05
C GLU A 99 15.67 21.22 0.47
N ALA A 100 15.97 20.21 1.30
CA ALA A 100 16.01 18.83 0.87
C ALA A 100 14.60 18.29 0.66
N GLN A 101 13.64 18.65 1.52
CA GLN A 101 12.24 18.25 1.36
C GLN A 101 11.62 18.86 0.09
N ASP A 102 11.95 20.10 -0.25
CA ASP A 102 11.52 20.72 -1.50
C ASP A 102 12.10 20.01 -2.72
N ALA A 103 13.39 19.68 -2.69
CA ALA A 103 14.04 18.90 -3.75
C ALA A 103 13.41 17.51 -3.91
N LEU A 104 13.10 16.82 -2.80
CA LEU A 104 12.41 15.53 -2.80
C LEU A 104 10.99 15.64 -3.35
N ARG A 105 10.26 16.71 -3.02
CA ARG A 105 8.91 16.95 -3.52
C ARG A 105 8.91 17.13 -5.04
N GLU A 106 9.86 17.89 -5.58
CA GLU A 106 10.06 18.01 -7.03
C GLU A 106 10.41 16.65 -7.65
N TYR A 107 11.39 15.96 -7.07
CA TYR A 107 11.84 14.65 -7.53
C TYR A 107 10.71 13.60 -7.55
N SER A 108 9.78 13.68 -6.59
CA SER A 108 8.63 12.77 -6.49
C SER A 108 7.65 12.86 -7.66
N ARG A 109 7.72 13.90 -8.49
CA ARG A 109 6.92 14.02 -9.72
C ARG A 109 7.37 13.05 -10.80
N THR A 110 8.67 12.74 -10.86
CA THR A 110 9.27 11.91 -11.93
C THR A 110 9.79 10.57 -11.43
N ASN A 111 9.96 10.40 -10.12
CA ASN A 111 10.58 9.23 -9.52
C ASN A 111 9.88 8.80 -8.22
N PRO A 112 9.96 7.51 -7.85
CA PRO A 112 9.51 7.05 -6.54
C PRO A 112 10.35 7.62 -5.39
N VAL A 113 9.68 8.19 -4.39
CA VAL A 113 10.24 8.60 -3.10
C VAL A 113 9.43 7.90 -2.02
N VAL A 114 10.06 6.95 -1.33
CA VAL A 114 9.43 6.08 -0.35
C VAL A 114 9.83 6.52 1.05
N TYR A 115 8.85 6.93 1.83
CA TYR A 115 9.00 7.16 3.26
C TYR A 115 8.96 5.82 4.01
N ILE A 116 10.07 5.48 4.66
CA ILE A 116 10.22 4.28 5.49
C ILE A 116 10.07 4.70 6.95
N HIS A 117 9.10 4.11 7.64
CA HIS A 117 8.85 4.41 9.05
C HIS A 117 8.50 3.16 9.86
N ARG A 118 8.52 3.31 11.19
CA ARG A 118 8.26 2.26 12.17
C ARG A 118 7.36 2.77 13.30
N GLU A 119 7.01 1.87 14.20
CA GLU A 119 6.41 2.20 15.49
C GLU A 119 7.28 3.22 16.25
N LYS A 120 6.67 4.32 16.70
CA LYS A 120 7.34 5.46 17.34
C LYS A 120 8.12 5.01 18.57
N GLU A 121 7.56 4.11 19.35
CA GLU A 121 8.12 3.53 20.56
C GLU A 121 9.39 2.73 20.27
N GLN A 122 9.46 2.06 19.12
CA GLN A 122 10.66 1.31 18.73
C GLN A 122 11.77 2.23 18.24
N ILE A 123 11.41 3.33 17.57
CA ILE A 123 12.37 4.35 17.15
C ILE A 123 12.94 5.07 18.38
N ALA A 124 12.07 5.45 19.33
CA ALA A 124 12.47 6.12 20.57
C ALA A 124 13.44 5.28 21.42
N ARG A 125 13.29 3.93 21.44
CA ARG A 125 14.24 3.03 22.13
C ARG A 125 15.65 3.02 21.55
N LEU A 126 15.84 3.50 20.32
CA LEU A 126 17.13 3.57 19.65
C LEU A 126 17.80 4.95 19.79
N MET A 127 17.19 5.85 20.56
CA MET A 127 17.55 7.27 20.64
C MET A 127 17.57 7.74 22.08
N ASP A 128 18.24 8.86 22.32
CA ASP A 128 18.21 9.52 23.62
C ASP A 128 16.83 10.17 23.85
N PRO A 129 16.24 10.08 25.07
CA PRO A 129 14.87 10.51 25.34
C PRO A 129 14.58 11.99 25.03
N GLY A 130 15.58 12.86 25.18
CA GLY A 130 15.43 14.31 24.95
C GLY A 130 15.26 14.68 23.47
N ASP A 131 15.86 13.90 22.57
CA ASP A 131 15.87 14.19 21.12
C ASP A 131 14.81 13.39 20.36
N ALA A 132 14.29 12.30 20.96
CA ALA A 132 13.39 11.37 20.31
C ALA A 132 12.10 12.04 19.83
N GLN A 133 11.47 12.88 20.65
CA GLN A 133 10.18 13.49 20.31
C GLN A 133 10.29 14.49 19.15
N GLN A 134 11.28 15.39 19.20
CA GLN A 134 11.55 16.34 18.13
C GLN A 134 11.86 15.62 16.81
N LEU A 135 12.63 14.53 16.88
CA LEU A 135 12.97 13.77 15.69
C LEU A 135 11.77 13.00 15.12
N LEU A 136 10.89 12.45 15.96
CA LEU A 136 9.66 11.79 15.51
C LEU A 136 8.69 12.77 14.84
N GLU A 137 8.57 13.98 15.38
CA GLU A 137 7.79 15.06 14.76
C GLU A 137 8.38 15.46 13.41
N ALA A 138 9.69 15.64 13.35
CA ALA A 138 10.39 15.95 12.11
C ALA A 138 10.29 14.80 11.08
N ASP A 139 10.27 13.54 11.54
CA ASP A 139 10.17 12.37 10.67
C ASP A 139 8.82 12.31 9.96
N SER A 140 7.75 12.69 10.67
CA SER A 140 6.40 12.75 10.11
C SER A 140 6.28 13.70 8.91
N LYS A 141 7.15 14.73 8.83
CA LYS A 141 7.19 15.69 7.71
C LYS A 141 7.60 15.03 6.39
N HIS A 142 8.27 13.88 6.40
CA HIS A 142 8.61 13.15 5.17
C HIS A 142 7.39 12.74 4.36
N ARG A 143 6.20 12.63 4.97
CA ARG A 143 4.94 12.43 4.23
C ARG A 143 4.62 13.55 3.24
N ASN A 144 5.13 14.76 3.47
CA ASN A 144 4.90 15.93 2.61
C ASN A 144 5.87 16.01 1.42
N CYS A 145 6.92 15.17 1.39
CA CYS A 145 7.91 15.12 0.32
C CYS A 145 8.07 13.72 -0.30
N SER A 146 7.23 12.76 0.09
CA SER A 146 7.21 11.40 -0.45
C SER A 146 5.90 11.12 -1.20
N ASN A 147 5.97 10.26 -2.21
CA ASN A 147 4.81 9.81 -2.97
C ASN A 147 4.44 8.35 -2.66
N PHE A 148 5.25 7.67 -1.84
CA PHE A 148 4.98 6.36 -1.28
C PHE A 148 5.36 6.27 0.19
N GLU A 149 4.71 5.36 0.90
CA GLU A 149 4.98 5.06 2.31
C GLU A 149 5.07 3.54 2.51
N TYR A 150 6.07 3.10 3.27
CA TYR A 150 6.26 1.72 3.68
C TYR A 150 6.53 1.64 5.18
N TYR A 151 5.58 1.05 5.90
CA TYR A 151 5.73 0.73 7.31
C TYR A 151 6.57 -0.55 7.45
N ASN A 152 7.65 -0.48 8.21
CA ASN A 152 8.55 -1.61 8.46
C ASN A 152 8.16 -2.30 9.78
N PRO A 153 7.48 -3.47 9.74
CA PRO A 153 6.94 -4.13 10.93
C PRO A 153 8.00 -4.91 11.73
N LEU A 154 9.30 -4.70 11.48
CA LEU A 154 10.35 -5.43 12.18
C LEU A 154 10.34 -5.07 13.68
N ARG A 155 9.72 -5.93 14.48
CA ARG A 155 9.81 -5.91 15.94
C ARG A 155 11.26 -6.17 16.32
N LEU A 156 11.98 -5.12 16.72
CA LEU A 156 13.22 -5.32 17.48
C LEU A 156 12.82 -6.11 18.73
N LEU A 157 13.45 -7.27 18.92
CA LEU A 157 13.43 -7.93 20.23
C LEU A 157 13.94 -6.92 21.27
N PRO A 158 13.50 -7.01 22.54
CA PRO A 158 13.98 -6.12 23.58
C PRO A 158 15.52 -6.17 23.56
N LEU A 159 16.15 -5.02 23.38
CA LEU A 159 17.57 -4.89 23.67
C LEU A 159 17.74 -5.33 25.12
N LEU A 160 18.45 -6.43 25.34
CA LEU A 160 18.87 -6.84 26.67
C LEU A 160 19.60 -5.64 27.32
N PRO A 161 19.38 -5.36 28.61
CA PRO A 161 20.15 -4.35 29.30
C PRO A 161 21.64 -4.71 29.15
N LEU A 162 22.50 -3.74 28.85
CA LEU A 162 23.95 -3.91 28.93
C LEU A 162 24.29 -4.43 30.34
N HIS A 163 24.47 -5.74 30.48
CA HIS A 163 25.00 -6.33 31.70
C HIS A 163 26.49 -6.00 31.79
N ARG A 164 26.82 -4.92 32.52
CA ARG A 164 28.12 -4.78 33.17
C ARG A 164 28.14 -5.73 34.36
N GLY A 165 28.78 -6.88 34.21
CA GLY A 165 29.07 -7.82 35.30
C GLY A 165 30.27 -8.70 34.94
N PRO A 166 31.15 -9.05 35.90
CA PRO A 166 32.41 -9.75 35.63
C PRO A 166 32.19 -11.25 35.34
N PRO A 167 33.18 -11.95 34.74
CA PRO A 167 32.99 -13.30 34.22
C PRO A 167 33.17 -14.33 35.35
N SER A 168 32.12 -15.09 35.65
CA SER A 168 32.21 -16.25 36.53
C SER A 168 31.48 -17.45 35.93
N GLY A 169 32.26 -18.49 35.64
CA GLY A 169 31.85 -19.89 35.79
C GLY A 169 30.93 -20.50 34.73
N THR A 170 31.53 -21.25 33.81
CA THR A 170 31.07 -22.55 33.30
C THR A 170 29.56 -22.72 33.03
N SER A 171 29.14 -22.42 31.80
CA SER A 171 28.21 -23.27 31.06
C SER A 171 28.27 -22.95 29.56
N THR A 172 28.13 -24.02 28.78
CA THR A 172 28.20 -24.20 27.32
C THR A 172 27.69 -23.00 26.49
N PRO A 173 28.39 -22.58 25.41
CA PRO A 173 27.95 -21.47 24.57
C PRO A 173 26.77 -21.88 23.70
N MET A 174 25.55 -21.61 24.15
CA MET A 174 24.35 -21.74 23.34
C MET A 174 24.17 -20.47 22.51
N ASN A 175 24.35 -20.63 21.20
CA ASN A 175 24.15 -19.67 20.10
C ASN A 175 23.27 -18.46 20.44
N GLY A 176 23.89 -17.27 20.41
CA GLY A 176 23.20 -15.99 20.51
C GLY A 176 22.08 -15.87 19.46
N LEU A 177 20.90 -15.44 19.92
CA LEU A 177 19.71 -15.23 19.10
C LEU A 177 19.92 -14.06 18.12
N GLN A 178 20.57 -14.36 17.00
CA GLN A 178 20.40 -13.64 15.75
C GLN A 178 18.93 -13.76 15.31
N PRO A 179 18.33 -12.73 14.66
CA PRO A 179 17.03 -12.90 14.04
C PRO A 179 17.09 -14.09 13.09
N GLY A 180 16.30 -15.13 13.39
CA GLY A 180 16.29 -16.34 12.58
C GLY A 180 16.07 -16.01 11.10
N PRO A 181 16.72 -16.74 10.18
CA PRO A 181 16.72 -16.44 8.74
C PRO A 181 15.32 -16.23 8.17
N SER A 182 14.32 -16.96 8.67
CA SER A 182 12.91 -16.85 8.25
C SER A 182 12.28 -15.48 8.47
N LYS A 183 12.61 -14.76 9.54
CA LYS A 183 12.04 -13.42 9.82
C LYS A 183 12.61 -12.37 8.87
N LEU A 184 13.92 -12.43 8.60
CA LEU A 184 14.58 -11.57 7.62
C LEU A 184 14.07 -11.84 6.20
N LEU A 185 13.91 -13.12 5.84
CA LEU A 185 13.33 -13.54 4.56
C LEU A 185 11.90 -12.99 4.38
N SER A 186 11.04 -13.07 5.42
CA SER A 186 9.67 -12.53 5.33
C SER A 186 9.60 -11.00 5.15
N VAL A 187 10.54 -10.26 5.75
CA VAL A 187 10.62 -8.79 5.60
C VAL A 187 11.15 -8.43 4.21
N GLN A 188 12.12 -9.19 3.71
CA GLN A 188 12.63 -9.07 2.36
C GLN A 188 11.53 -9.30 1.32
N GLU A 189 10.72 -10.35 1.46
CA GLU A 189 9.61 -10.65 0.54
C GLU A 189 8.52 -9.57 0.54
N GLY A 190 8.16 -9.04 1.72
CA GLY A 190 7.16 -7.98 1.84
C GLY A 190 7.59 -6.69 1.14
N PHE A 191 8.84 -6.28 1.34
CA PHE A 191 9.38 -5.08 0.69
C PHE A 191 9.60 -5.28 -0.82
N ALA A 192 10.09 -6.46 -1.22
CA ALA A 192 10.21 -6.87 -2.62
C ALA A 192 8.89 -6.74 -3.39
N LYS A 193 7.80 -7.30 -2.85
CA LYS A 193 6.45 -7.19 -3.43
C LYS A 193 5.99 -5.74 -3.51
N PHE A 194 6.27 -4.93 -2.49
CA PHE A 194 6.00 -3.50 -2.52
C PHE A 194 6.75 -2.79 -3.67
N LEU A 195 8.05 -3.09 -3.85
CA LEU A 195 8.84 -2.56 -4.97
C LEU A 195 8.28 -2.98 -6.33
N ASP A 196 7.83 -4.23 -6.45
CA ASP A 196 7.22 -4.76 -7.67
C ASP A 196 5.90 -4.03 -8.00
N ILE A 197 5.12 -3.63 -6.98
CA ILE A 197 3.91 -2.83 -7.15
C ILE A 197 4.26 -1.42 -7.66
N ILE A 198 5.17 -0.70 -6.97
CA ILE A 198 5.44 0.72 -7.31
C ILE A 198 6.23 0.89 -8.61
N THR A 199 6.93 -0.16 -9.07
CA THR A 199 7.63 -0.18 -10.36
C THR A 199 6.79 -0.76 -11.50
N GLY A 200 5.57 -1.21 -11.23
CA GLY A 200 4.68 -1.83 -12.22
C GLY A 200 5.12 -3.21 -12.72
N ARG A 201 6.09 -3.86 -12.05
CA ARG A 201 6.63 -5.18 -12.44
C ARG A 201 5.90 -6.37 -11.84
N GLY A 202 5.02 -6.15 -10.86
CA GLY A 202 4.40 -7.21 -10.07
C GLY A 202 3.64 -8.26 -10.89
N ALA A 203 2.76 -7.85 -11.80
CA ALA A 203 1.97 -8.80 -12.59
C ALA A 203 2.85 -9.62 -13.56
N THR A 204 3.75 -8.95 -14.29
CA THR A 204 4.69 -9.60 -15.21
C THR A 204 5.58 -10.60 -14.49
N LYS A 205 6.09 -10.23 -13.31
CA LYS A 205 6.95 -11.09 -12.51
C LYS A 205 6.20 -12.29 -11.93
N ALA A 206 5.01 -12.08 -11.35
CA ALA A 206 4.18 -13.17 -10.83
C ALA A 206 3.82 -14.19 -11.93
N TRP A 207 3.58 -13.71 -13.15
CA TRP A 207 3.36 -14.56 -14.31
C TRP A 207 4.60 -15.35 -14.73
N LEU A 208 5.79 -14.73 -14.72
CA LEU A 208 7.04 -15.42 -15.02
C LEU A 208 7.44 -16.44 -13.95
N GLU A 209 7.17 -16.16 -12.68
CA GLU A 209 7.49 -17.06 -11.57
C GLU A 209 6.58 -18.29 -11.53
N SER A 210 5.27 -18.11 -11.79
CA SER A 210 4.31 -19.21 -11.77
C SER A 210 3.09 -18.90 -12.64
N PRO A 211 3.13 -19.19 -13.96
CA PRO A 211 2.05 -18.82 -14.88
C PRO A 211 0.73 -19.55 -14.59
N PHE A 212 0.78 -20.67 -13.87
CA PHE A 212 -0.38 -21.45 -13.46
C PHE A 212 -0.96 -21.05 -12.09
N SER A 213 -0.29 -20.14 -11.37
CA SER A 213 -0.80 -19.66 -10.08
C SER A 213 -1.97 -18.72 -10.31
N VAL A 214 -3.02 -18.88 -9.52
CA VAL A 214 -4.13 -17.92 -9.48
C VAL A 214 -3.61 -16.50 -9.23
N ALA A 215 -2.53 -16.35 -8.43
CA ALA A 215 -1.88 -15.07 -8.14
C ALA A 215 -1.24 -14.39 -9.36
N ALA A 216 -0.90 -15.12 -10.42
CA ALA A 216 -0.31 -14.55 -11.65
C ALA A 216 -1.31 -13.70 -12.45
N VAL A 217 -2.60 -13.96 -12.28
CA VAL A 217 -3.68 -13.21 -12.94
C VAL A 217 -4.26 -12.22 -11.93
N PRO A 218 -4.20 -10.89 -12.16
CA PRO A 218 -4.82 -9.93 -11.25
C PRO A 218 -6.32 -10.20 -11.02
N PRO A 219 -6.88 -9.95 -9.82
CA PRO A 219 -8.25 -10.33 -9.46
C PRO A 219 -9.36 -9.84 -10.41
N GLU A 220 -9.12 -8.77 -11.16
CA GLU A 220 -10.02 -8.18 -12.16
C GLU A 220 -10.14 -8.99 -13.46
N PHE A 221 -9.13 -9.80 -13.78
CA PHE A 221 -9.10 -10.65 -14.97
C PHE A 221 -9.62 -12.06 -14.71
N ARG A 222 -9.80 -12.43 -13.44
CA ARG A 222 -10.32 -13.74 -13.05
C ARG A 222 -11.83 -13.81 -13.34
N SER A 223 -12.32 -14.98 -13.74
CA SER A 223 -13.76 -15.22 -13.95
C SER A 223 -14.57 -15.02 -12.67
N TYR A 224 -13.97 -15.39 -11.53
CA TYR A 224 -14.52 -15.19 -10.19
C TYR A 224 -13.39 -14.70 -9.29
N SER A 225 -13.69 -13.73 -8.42
CA SER A 225 -12.78 -13.30 -7.36
C SER A 225 -13.54 -12.84 -6.13
N TYR A 226 -12.97 -12.86 -4.94
CA TYR A 226 -13.63 -12.45 -3.70
C TYR A 226 -12.73 -11.48 -2.93
N SER A 227 -13.35 -10.47 -2.34
CA SER A 227 -12.65 -9.52 -1.47
C SER A 227 -12.98 -9.80 -0.01
N LEU A 228 -11.96 -10.06 0.81
CA LEU A 228 -12.10 -10.10 2.26
C LEU A 228 -12.25 -8.67 2.77
N ARG A 229 -13.40 -8.33 3.38
CA ARG A 229 -13.68 -6.98 3.86
C ARG A 229 -13.28 -6.88 5.33
N LEU A 230 -12.32 -6.02 5.65
CA LEU A 230 -11.85 -5.78 7.02
C LEU A 230 -12.10 -4.32 7.39
N ARG A 231 -12.83 -4.09 8.49
CA ARG A 231 -13.09 -2.74 9.02
C ARG A 231 -11.96 -2.34 9.97
N LEU A 232 -11.57 -1.07 9.96
CA LEU A 232 -10.50 -0.56 10.80
C LEU A 232 -10.87 -0.60 12.28
N SER A 233 -12.12 -0.25 12.63
CA SER A 233 -12.65 -0.41 13.99
C SER A 233 -12.43 -1.82 14.53
N TYR A 234 -12.86 -2.82 13.75
CA TYR A 234 -12.68 -4.23 14.09
C TYR A 234 -11.20 -4.60 14.25
N LEU A 235 -10.33 -4.19 13.31
CA LEU A 235 -8.89 -4.47 13.41
C LEU A 235 -8.20 -3.81 14.61
N MET A 236 -8.78 -2.77 15.19
CA MET A 236 -8.26 -2.11 16.39
C MET A 236 -8.71 -2.80 17.66
N ASP A 237 -9.92 -3.36 17.67
CA ASP A 237 -10.50 -4.10 18.81
C ASP A 237 -10.17 -5.60 18.79
N MET A 238 -9.52 -6.08 17.73
CA MET A 238 -9.22 -7.49 17.54
C MET A 238 -8.08 -7.99 18.44
N ASP A 239 -8.42 -8.93 19.33
CA ASP A 239 -7.50 -9.81 20.06
C ASP A 239 -7.27 -11.17 19.35
N LEU A 240 -7.62 -11.29 18.06
CA LEU A 240 -7.46 -12.53 17.29
C LEU A 240 -6.12 -12.55 16.56
N GLU A 241 -5.51 -13.74 16.47
CA GLU A 241 -4.28 -13.91 15.73
C GLU A 241 -4.58 -13.92 14.22
N TRP A 242 -3.70 -13.33 13.41
CA TRP A 242 -3.87 -13.32 11.95
C TRP A 242 -3.93 -14.72 11.32
N GLU A 243 -3.56 -15.74 12.08
CA GLU A 243 -3.63 -17.17 11.73
C GLU A 243 -5.07 -17.72 11.77
N ASP A 244 -5.98 -17.04 12.47
CA ASP A 244 -7.41 -17.38 12.53
C ASP A 244 -8.17 -17.02 11.24
N PHE A 245 -7.56 -16.24 10.34
CA PHE A 245 -8.12 -15.98 9.01
C PHE A 245 -7.84 -17.17 8.07
N GLU A 246 -8.58 -18.26 8.25
CA GLU A 246 -8.49 -19.46 7.39
C GLU A 246 -8.85 -19.17 5.92
N ALA A 247 -9.78 -18.23 5.69
CA ALA A 247 -10.24 -17.86 4.35
C ALA A 247 -9.46 -16.66 3.78
N ARG A 248 -8.43 -16.93 2.97
CA ARG A 248 -7.75 -15.91 2.18
C ARG A 248 -8.63 -15.52 0.99
N GLY A 249 -9.14 -14.28 0.98
CA GLY A 249 -9.76 -13.70 -0.22
C GLY A 249 -8.73 -13.44 -1.32
N ASP A 250 -9.16 -13.23 -2.57
CA ASP A 250 -8.26 -12.86 -3.68
C ASP A 250 -7.64 -11.46 -3.50
N CYS A 251 -8.28 -10.63 -2.69
CA CYS A 251 -7.80 -9.34 -2.23
C CYS A 251 -8.44 -8.98 -0.89
N VAL A 252 -7.88 -7.99 -0.20
CA VAL A 252 -8.42 -7.44 1.05
C VAL A 252 -8.95 -6.04 0.78
N GLU A 253 -10.21 -5.79 1.11
CA GLU A 253 -10.80 -4.46 1.18
C GLU A 253 -10.67 -3.95 2.61
N LEU A 254 -9.67 -3.10 2.85
CA LEU A 254 -9.48 -2.41 4.12
C LEU A 254 -10.39 -1.17 4.14
N ILE A 255 -11.45 -1.25 4.95
CA ILE A 255 -12.46 -0.22 5.13
C ILE A 255 -12.06 0.62 6.33
N ILE A 256 -11.70 1.86 6.06
CA ILE A 256 -11.39 2.89 7.04
C ILE A 256 -12.78 3.38 7.48
N ASP A 257 -13.15 3.11 8.72
CA ASP A 257 -14.45 3.46 9.31
C ASP A 257 -14.38 4.04 10.73
N HIS A 258 -13.17 4.18 11.29
CA HIS A 258 -12.92 4.72 12.63
C HIS A 258 -11.68 5.61 12.61
N TRP A 259 -11.77 6.86 13.13
CA TRP A 259 -10.74 7.91 12.99
C TRP A 259 -9.97 8.19 14.29
N PRO A 260 -8.99 7.35 14.67
CA PRO A 260 -8.10 7.64 15.79
C PRO A 260 -7.19 8.85 15.50
N ASP A 261 -6.60 9.43 16.55
CA ASP A 261 -5.77 10.63 16.42
C ASP A 261 -4.54 10.42 15.52
N ASP A 262 -3.95 9.22 15.56
CA ASP A 262 -2.80 8.81 14.75
C ASP A 262 -3.18 7.91 13.55
N LEU A 263 -4.31 8.24 12.90
CA LEU A 263 -4.92 7.46 11.81
C LEU A 263 -3.91 6.95 10.77
N LEU A 264 -3.03 7.82 10.27
CA LEU A 264 -2.10 7.46 9.20
C LEU A 264 -1.12 6.37 9.64
N ASN A 265 -0.60 6.43 10.88
CA ASN A 265 0.29 5.38 11.39
C ASN A 265 -0.46 4.08 11.67
N VAL A 266 -1.68 4.17 12.22
CA VAL A 266 -2.54 3.00 12.44
C VAL A 266 -2.82 2.30 11.10
N VAL A 267 -3.23 3.05 10.08
CA VAL A 267 -3.48 2.52 8.73
C VAL A 267 -2.21 1.92 8.12
N ALA A 268 -1.08 2.62 8.16
CA ALA A 268 0.17 2.12 7.60
C ALA A 268 0.61 0.80 8.26
N ARG A 269 0.45 0.70 9.59
CA ARG A 269 0.66 -0.55 10.35
C ARG A 269 -0.27 -1.65 9.88
N GLN A 270 -1.59 -1.41 9.81
CA GLN A 270 -2.56 -2.43 9.41
C GLN A 270 -2.32 -2.90 7.97
N VAL A 271 -2.00 -1.99 7.05
CA VAL A 271 -1.61 -2.31 5.68
C VAL A 271 -0.38 -3.22 5.65
N ALA A 272 0.66 -2.92 6.44
CA ALA A 272 1.85 -3.76 6.52
C ALA A 272 1.56 -5.15 7.12
N LEU A 273 0.71 -5.24 8.15
CA LEU A 273 0.28 -6.51 8.74
C LEU A 273 -0.48 -7.38 7.73
N ILE A 274 -1.47 -6.79 7.05
CA ILE A 274 -2.26 -7.46 6.00
C ILE A 274 -1.33 -7.97 4.89
N ARG A 275 -0.40 -7.14 4.39
CA ARG A 275 0.57 -7.55 3.36
C ARG A 275 1.41 -8.73 3.82
N ARG A 276 1.90 -8.68 5.06
CA ARG A 276 2.80 -9.70 5.60
C ARG A 276 2.10 -11.02 5.84
N LYS A 277 0.87 -10.99 6.36
CA LYS A 277 0.15 -12.20 6.79
C LYS A 277 -0.67 -12.82 5.66
N LEU A 278 -1.34 -12.01 4.85
CA LEU A 278 -2.24 -12.52 3.80
C LEU A 278 -1.57 -12.55 2.42
N GLY A 279 -0.60 -11.68 2.15
CA GLY A 279 0.16 -11.69 0.89
C GLY A 279 -0.67 -11.37 -0.36
N VAL A 280 -1.89 -10.85 -0.21
CA VAL A 280 -2.82 -10.51 -1.30
C VAL A 280 -2.92 -9.01 -1.52
N PRO A 281 -3.36 -8.55 -2.71
CA PRO A 281 -3.56 -7.13 -2.98
C PRO A 281 -4.55 -6.46 -2.02
N ILE A 282 -4.27 -5.21 -1.66
CA ILE A 282 -5.11 -4.42 -0.76
C ILE A 282 -5.85 -3.32 -1.54
N ILE A 283 -7.15 -3.25 -1.32
CA ILE A 283 -8.06 -2.16 -1.71
C ILE A 283 -8.24 -1.27 -0.48
N TYR A 284 -7.78 -0.03 -0.55
CA TYR A 284 -7.98 0.97 0.49
C TYR A 284 -9.32 1.69 0.25
N HIS A 285 -10.27 1.59 1.18
CA HIS A 285 -11.61 2.17 1.06
C HIS A 285 -11.91 3.04 2.27
N VAL A 286 -12.19 4.34 2.05
CA VAL A 286 -12.63 5.25 3.11
C VAL A 286 -14.15 5.34 3.12
N GLU A 287 -14.79 4.97 4.23
CA GLU A 287 -16.23 5.13 4.43
C GLU A 287 -16.56 6.61 4.74
N GLU A 288 -17.49 7.21 3.99
CA GLU A 288 -17.80 8.65 4.11
C GLU A 288 -18.67 8.99 5.32
N ASN A 289 -19.58 8.09 5.69
CA ASN A 289 -20.48 8.25 6.83
C ASN A 289 -20.40 7.02 7.75
N PRO A 290 -19.27 6.80 8.46
CA PRO A 290 -19.17 5.73 9.42
C PRO A 290 -20.15 5.92 10.58
N ARG A 291 -20.75 4.83 11.06
CA ARG A 291 -21.70 4.87 12.19
C ARG A 291 -20.96 5.17 13.49
N GLY A 292 -21.46 6.13 14.28
CA GLY A 292 -20.90 6.45 15.59
C GLY A 292 -19.72 7.44 15.58
N GLU A 293 -19.27 7.86 14.40
CA GLU A 293 -18.20 8.84 14.24
C GLU A 293 -18.75 10.25 13.94
N ARG A 294 -18.16 11.28 14.55
CA ARG A 294 -18.52 12.67 14.20
C ARG A 294 -18.00 12.97 12.80
N ARG A 295 -18.83 13.56 11.94
CA ARG A 295 -18.44 14.08 10.61
C ARG A 295 -17.30 15.09 10.75
N LYS A 296 -16.04 14.65 10.69
CA LYS A 296 -14.89 15.53 10.51
C LYS A 296 -14.81 15.87 9.02
N ALA A 297 -15.55 16.90 8.60
CA ALA A 297 -15.65 17.37 7.22
C ALA A 297 -14.30 17.70 6.55
N SER A 298 -13.22 17.83 7.34
CA SER A 298 -11.91 18.33 6.91
C SER A 298 -10.80 17.29 6.83
N ARG A 299 -10.93 16.10 7.45
CA ARG A 299 -9.81 15.15 7.55
C ARG A 299 -9.86 14.11 6.43
N ARG A 300 -9.67 14.57 5.18
CA ARG A 300 -9.33 13.71 4.03
C ARG A 300 -7.86 13.29 4.09
N GLU A 301 -7.37 12.90 5.25
CA GLU A 301 -6.02 12.34 5.40
C GLU A 301 -6.03 10.95 4.78
N ARG A 302 -5.83 10.89 3.47
CA ARG A 302 -5.66 9.64 2.74
C ARG A 302 -4.23 9.16 2.95
N CYS A 303 -4.08 7.86 3.13
CA CYS A 303 -2.79 7.19 3.10
C CYS A 303 -2.21 7.32 1.67
N ASN A 304 -1.46 8.39 1.41
CA ASN A 304 -0.88 8.64 0.09
C ASN A 304 0.18 7.57 -0.19
N GLY A 305 -0.09 6.71 -1.17
CA GLY A 305 0.93 5.80 -1.69
C GLY A 305 1.43 4.79 -0.66
N CYS A 306 0.61 4.36 0.30
CA CYS A 306 0.97 3.34 1.30
C CYS A 306 1.22 1.94 0.71
N GLY A 307 1.44 1.84 -0.61
CA GLY A 307 1.58 0.64 -1.42
C GLY A 307 0.27 -0.10 -1.69
N ALA A 308 -0.88 0.50 -1.37
CA ALA A 308 -2.16 -0.11 -1.67
C ALA A 308 -2.23 -0.36 -3.17
N ALA A 309 -2.54 -1.59 -3.58
CA ALA A 309 -2.65 -1.91 -5.00
C ALA A 309 -3.77 -1.08 -5.63
N ARG A 310 -4.84 -0.81 -4.86
CA ARG A 310 -5.99 -0.03 -5.29
C ARG A 310 -6.53 0.92 -4.23
N VAL A 311 -7.15 2.01 -4.68
CA VAL A 311 -7.86 2.98 -3.84
C VAL A 311 -9.30 3.07 -4.31
N SER A 312 -10.26 2.85 -3.40
CA SER A 312 -11.69 3.00 -3.64
C SER A 312 -12.12 4.44 -3.32
N LEU A 313 -12.68 5.11 -4.31
CA LEU A 313 -13.32 6.43 -4.19
C LEU A 313 -14.83 6.23 -4.02
N GLY A 314 -15.43 6.90 -3.02
CA GLY A 314 -16.88 6.99 -2.85
C GLY A 314 -17.55 7.83 -3.94
N GLU A 315 -18.85 8.11 -3.79
CA GLU A 315 -19.61 8.88 -4.79
C GLU A 315 -18.93 10.25 -5.00
N PRO A 316 -18.43 10.56 -6.20
CA PRO A 316 -17.50 11.67 -6.43
C PRO A 316 -18.19 13.04 -6.52
N SER A 317 -19.26 13.27 -5.76
CA SER A 317 -19.84 14.61 -5.62
C SER A 317 -18.81 15.63 -5.11
N HIS A 318 -17.71 15.20 -4.47
CA HIS A 318 -16.71 16.10 -3.88
C HIS A 318 -15.22 15.76 -4.12
N ALA A 319 -14.88 14.84 -5.02
CA ALA A 319 -13.48 14.48 -5.29
C ALA A 319 -12.85 15.38 -6.37
N ALA A 320 -11.86 16.20 -6.00
CA ALA A 320 -11.08 16.97 -6.97
C ALA A 320 -10.10 16.05 -7.73
N PRO A 321 -9.87 16.26 -9.05
CA PRO A 321 -8.98 15.41 -9.87
C PRO A 321 -7.55 15.26 -9.35
N GLY A 322 -7.06 16.19 -8.52
CA GLY A 322 -5.71 16.18 -7.94
C GLY A 322 -5.53 15.36 -6.64
N GLN A 323 -6.59 14.73 -6.10
CA GLN A 323 -6.56 14.03 -4.80
C GLN A 323 -6.48 12.49 -4.91
N ILE A 324 -6.22 11.97 -6.10
CA ILE A 324 -6.09 10.53 -6.37
C ILE A 324 -4.60 10.16 -6.26
N PRO A 325 -4.21 9.21 -5.39
CA PRO A 325 -2.83 8.74 -5.31
C PRO A 325 -2.37 8.24 -6.69
N ARG A 326 -1.36 8.90 -7.26
CA ARG A 326 -0.94 8.72 -8.66
C ARG A 326 -0.41 7.32 -9.00
N SER A 327 -0.22 6.45 -7.99
CA SER A 327 0.47 5.16 -8.09
C SER A 327 -0.39 3.93 -7.79
N SER A 328 -1.67 4.09 -7.47
CA SER A 328 -2.59 2.98 -7.18
C SER A 328 -3.73 2.95 -8.20
N ALA A 329 -4.14 1.75 -8.64
CA ALA A 329 -5.29 1.65 -9.53
C ALA A 329 -6.58 2.09 -8.80
N THR A 330 -7.38 2.92 -9.44
CA THR A 330 -8.53 3.58 -8.79
C THR A 330 -9.80 2.79 -9.04
N ILE A 331 -10.52 2.44 -7.97
CA ILE A 331 -11.88 1.90 -8.02
C ILE A 331 -12.82 3.06 -7.74
N GLY A 332 -13.65 3.46 -8.69
CA GLY A 332 -14.73 4.40 -8.38
C GLY A 332 -15.99 3.62 -7.97
N THR A 333 -16.61 4.02 -6.86
CA THR A 333 -17.81 3.38 -6.31
C THR A 333 -19.02 4.30 -6.44
N TRP A 334 -20.11 3.79 -7.04
CA TRP A 334 -21.38 4.50 -7.24
C TRP A 334 -22.57 3.66 -6.80
N GLY A 335 -23.69 4.32 -6.48
CA GLY A 335 -24.97 3.64 -6.30
C GLY A 335 -25.26 3.24 -4.85
N LEU A 336 -24.86 4.05 -3.88
CA LEU A 336 -25.42 3.90 -2.52
C LEU A 336 -26.91 4.31 -2.46
N GLY A 337 -27.48 4.79 -3.57
CA GLY A 337 -28.90 5.11 -3.75
C GLY A 337 -29.79 3.93 -4.17
N ARG A 338 -31.09 4.23 -4.30
CA ARG A 338 -32.14 3.25 -4.67
C ARG A 338 -32.40 3.15 -6.18
N SER A 339 -31.73 3.96 -7.01
CA SER A 339 -32.04 4.12 -8.44
C SER A 339 -32.05 2.80 -9.20
N PRO A 340 -33.10 2.50 -9.99
CA PRO A 340 -33.20 1.30 -10.80
C PRO A 340 -32.04 1.10 -11.78
N TRP A 341 -31.73 -0.15 -12.14
CA TRP A 341 -30.72 -0.44 -13.17
C TRP A 341 -31.09 0.07 -14.57
N GLN A 342 -32.38 0.34 -14.79
CA GLN A 342 -32.92 0.86 -16.03
C GLN A 342 -32.69 2.37 -16.19
N ASP A 343 -32.49 3.07 -15.07
CA ASP A 343 -32.33 4.52 -15.03
C ASP A 343 -31.09 4.98 -15.80
N GLU A 344 -31.26 5.99 -16.66
CA GLU A 344 -30.16 6.62 -17.42
C GLU A 344 -29.10 7.22 -16.49
N GLN A 345 -29.47 7.56 -15.25
CA GLN A 345 -28.53 8.04 -14.25
C GLN A 345 -27.38 7.03 -14.00
N GLN A 346 -27.63 5.73 -14.14
CA GLN A 346 -26.60 4.70 -14.01
C GLN A 346 -25.56 4.78 -15.14
N MET A 347 -26.00 5.08 -16.38
CA MET A 347 -25.09 5.31 -17.50
C MET A 347 -24.29 6.61 -17.35
N VAL A 348 -24.92 7.66 -16.82
CA VAL A 348 -24.24 8.94 -16.52
C VAL A 348 -23.16 8.73 -15.45
N ASN A 349 -23.47 8.01 -14.37
CA ASN A 349 -22.51 7.66 -13.33
C ASN A 349 -21.32 6.88 -13.87
N TYR A 350 -21.57 5.89 -14.75
CA TYR A 350 -20.51 5.15 -15.41
C TYR A 350 -19.61 6.04 -16.28
N ARG A 351 -20.19 6.89 -17.14
CA ARG A 351 -19.41 7.82 -17.97
C ARG A 351 -18.59 8.80 -17.13
N ARG A 352 -19.13 9.25 -16.01
CA ARG A 352 -18.40 10.08 -15.04
C ARG A 352 -17.20 9.33 -14.44
N ALA A 353 -17.36 8.06 -14.09
CA ALA A 353 -16.26 7.21 -13.64
C ALA A 353 -15.14 7.10 -14.68
N GLN A 354 -15.52 6.92 -15.94
CA GLN A 354 -14.59 6.84 -17.05
C GLN A 354 -13.84 8.17 -17.28
N ALA A 355 -14.56 9.29 -17.18
CA ALA A 355 -13.99 10.64 -17.31
C ALA A 355 -13.01 10.98 -16.16
N LEU A 356 -13.27 10.47 -14.96
CA LEU A 356 -12.35 10.56 -13.81
C LEU A 356 -11.12 9.64 -13.94
N GLY A 357 -11.05 8.83 -15.01
CA GLY A 357 -9.92 7.96 -15.26
C GLY A 357 -9.88 6.72 -14.37
N CYS A 358 -10.99 6.34 -13.72
CA CYS A 358 -11.03 5.13 -12.89
C CYS A 358 -10.61 3.89 -13.68
N ASP A 359 -9.85 3.03 -13.01
CA ASP A 359 -9.46 1.73 -13.56
C ASP A 359 -10.64 0.78 -13.40
N VAL A 360 -11.19 0.61 -12.21
CA VAL A 360 -12.35 -0.27 -11.98
C VAL A 360 -13.58 0.56 -11.61
N VAL A 361 -14.76 0.15 -12.09
CA VAL A 361 -16.04 0.77 -11.72
C VAL A 361 -16.86 -0.22 -10.90
N ARG A 362 -17.15 0.15 -9.66
CA ARG A 362 -18.01 -0.58 -8.73
C ARG A 362 -19.37 0.13 -8.67
N MET A 363 -20.40 -0.51 -9.18
CA MET A 363 -21.78 -0.04 -9.02
C MET A 363 -22.49 -0.98 -8.06
N VAL A 364 -23.05 -0.42 -7.00
CA VAL A 364 -23.82 -1.15 -5.98
C VAL A 364 -25.26 -0.65 -6.05
N ARG A 365 -26.21 -1.49 -5.61
CA ARG A 365 -27.60 -1.07 -5.37
C ARG A 365 -28.18 -2.03 -4.34
N PHE A 366 -28.98 -1.52 -3.41
CA PHE A 366 -29.77 -2.38 -2.52
C PHE A 366 -30.79 -3.19 -3.32
N CYS A 367 -30.79 -4.51 -3.15
CA CYS A 367 -31.83 -5.36 -3.72
C CYS A 367 -33.15 -5.09 -2.98
N ALA A 368 -34.01 -4.28 -3.57
CA ALA A 368 -35.43 -4.25 -3.23
C ALA A 368 -36.18 -5.22 -4.16
N ASN A 369 -37.38 -5.64 -3.76
CA ASN A 369 -38.22 -6.58 -4.52
C ASN A 369 -38.63 -6.05 -5.92
N ASP A 370 -38.28 -4.79 -6.23
CA ASP A 370 -38.55 -4.07 -7.46
C ASP A 370 -37.48 -4.28 -8.56
N SER A 371 -36.47 -5.13 -8.33
CA SER A 371 -35.34 -5.26 -9.24
C SER A 371 -34.83 -6.69 -9.38
N PRO A 372 -35.46 -7.48 -10.24
CA PRO A 372 -34.99 -8.82 -10.56
C PRO A 372 -33.63 -8.78 -11.31
N VAL A 373 -32.93 -9.92 -11.34
CA VAL A 373 -31.52 -10.01 -11.80
C VAL A 373 -31.40 -9.71 -13.30
N GLU A 374 -32.46 -9.92 -14.06
CA GLU A 374 -32.56 -9.71 -15.50
C GLU A 374 -32.32 -8.24 -15.88
N TYR A 375 -32.75 -7.29 -15.03
CA TYR A 375 -32.47 -5.86 -15.26
C TYR A 375 -30.99 -5.52 -15.13
N LEU A 376 -30.27 -6.22 -14.25
CA LEU A 376 -28.83 -6.07 -14.14
C LEU A 376 -28.14 -6.57 -15.41
N ASP A 377 -28.56 -7.72 -15.93
CA ASP A 377 -27.98 -8.29 -17.14
C ASP A 377 -28.32 -7.49 -18.39
N HIS A 378 -29.52 -6.91 -18.45
CA HIS A 378 -29.88 -5.94 -19.48
C HIS A 378 -28.99 -4.69 -19.42
N PHE A 379 -28.75 -4.14 -18.23
CA PHE A 379 -27.83 -3.01 -18.06
C PHE A 379 -26.40 -3.33 -18.50
N LYS A 380 -25.88 -4.53 -18.17
CA LYS A 380 -24.57 -4.99 -18.68
C LYS A 380 -24.53 -5.06 -20.20
N LYS A 381 -25.57 -5.58 -20.84
CA LYS A 381 -25.67 -5.63 -22.31
C LYS A 381 -25.68 -4.22 -22.92
N ARG A 382 -26.46 -3.30 -22.34
CA ARG A 382 -26.49 -1.88 -22.75
C ARG A 382 -25.11 -1.24 -22.67
N LEU A 383 -24.38 -1.47 -21.57
CA LEU A 383 -23.01 -0.97 -21.40
C LEU A 383 -22.07 -1.52 -22.47
N ASN A 384 -22.10 -2.83 -22.73
CA ASN A 384 -21.26 -3.47 -23.73
C ASN A 384 -21.57 -2.98 -25.16
N ASN A 385 -22.83 -2.68 -25.46
CA ASN A 385 -23.26 -2.20 -26.78
C ASN A 385 -22.95 -0.71 -26.99
N ALA A 386 -23.12 0.12 -25.96
CA ALA A 386 -22.94 1.56 -26.05
C ALA A 386 -21.47 2.00 -26.06
N ILE A 387 -20.55 1.11 -25.68
CA ILE A 387 -19.13 1.42 -25.48
C ILE A 387 -18.29 0.31 -26.13
N PRO A 388 -17.78 0.51 -27.36
CA PRO A 388 -17.00 -0.50 -28.08
C PRO A 388 -15.67 -0.77 -27.35
N ASP A 389 -15.48 -2.04 -26.97
CA ASP A 389 -14.41 -2.62 -26.16
C ASP A 389 -14.12 -1.85 -24.84
N PRO A 390 -14.56 -2.34 -23.66
CA PRO A 390 -14.08 -1.84 -22.37
C PRO A 390 -12.63 -2.31 -22.18
N LYS A 391 -11.73 -1.77 -22.99
CA LYS A 391 -10.29 -1.92 -22.87
C LYS A 391 -9.67 -0.52 -22.82
N PRO A 392 -8.69 -0.33 -21.94
CA PRO A 392 -7.64 -1.32 -21.77
C PRO A 392 -7.90 -2.22 -20.55
N PRO A 393 -7.17 -3.33 -20.40
CA PRO A 393 -7.46 -4.45 -19.48
C PRO A 393 -7.88 -4.07 -18.03
N HIS A 394 -7.53 -2.89 -17.56
CA HIS A 394 -7.89 -2.34 -16.26
C HIS A 394 -9.38 -2.00 -16.06
N ARG A 395 -10.18 -1.81 -17.13
CA ARG A 395 -11.57 -1.32 -17.03
C ARG A 395 -12.64 -2.40 -17.11
N ARG A 396 -12.80 -3.16 -16.03
CA ARG A 396 -13.96 -4.04 -15.84
C ARG A 396 -14.97 -3.48 -14.84
N LEU A 397 -16.24 -3.55 -15.23
CA LEU A 397 -17.39 -3.33 -14.36
C LEU A 397 -17.53 -4.53 -13.42
N ARG A 398 -17.55 -4.28 -12.11
CA ARG A 398 -17.95 -5.30 -11.14
C ARG A 398 -19.13 -4.82 -10.31
N LEU A 399 -20.27 -5.43 -10.56
CA LEU A 399 -21.50 -5.21 -9.81
C LEU A 399 -21.46 -6.14 -8.60
N LEU A 400 -21.23 -5.58 -7.41
CA LEU A 400 -21.22 -6.35 -6.17
C LEU A 400 -22.65 -6.40 -5.60
N ARG A 401 -23.17 -7.62 -5.38
CA ARG A 401 -24.44 -7.82 -4.68
C ARG A 401 -24.29 -7.34 -3.23
N PRO A 402 -25.23 -6.55 -2.67
CA PRO A 402 -25.34 -6.42 -1.23
C PRO A 402 -25.70 -7.79 -0.64
N ARG A 403 -25.14 -8.11 0.53
CA ARG A 403 -25.57 -9.29 1.29
C ARG A 403 -27.05 -9.13 1.65
N ARG A 404 -27.84 -10.17 1.36
CA ARG A 404 -28.95 -10.58 2.23
C ARG A 404 -28.35 -10.81 3.62
N ALA A 405 -29.05 -10.35 4.67
CA ALA A 405 -28.73 -10.79 6.02
C ALA A 405 -28.75 -12.34 6.04
N TYR A 406 -27.66 -12.91 6.56
CA TYR A 406 -27.38 -14.35 6.78
C TYR A 406 -27.03 -15.24 5.57
N PRO A 407 -25.92 -16.01 5.66
CA PRO A 407 -25.65 -17.19 4.82
C PRO A 407 -26.19 -18.45 5.52
N ILE A 408 -26.71 -19.41 4.74
CA ILE A 408 -26.54 -20.87 4.88
C ILE A 408 -27.51 -21.57 3.90
N ALA A 409 -26.98 -22.62 3.27
CA ALA A 409 -27.64 -23.73 2.55
C ALA A 409 -28.28 -23.43 1.18
N ASN A 410 -28.14 -24.26 0.14
CA ASN A 410 -27.33 -25.45 -0.12
C ASN A 410 -27.32 -25.57 -1.67
N SER A 411 -26.14 -25.68 -2.28
CA SER A 411 -25.67 -26.93 -2.90
C SER A 411 -26.74 -27.76 -3.60
N HIS A 412 -26.52 -27.91 -4.90
CA HIS A 412 -27.17 -28.84 -5.82
C HIS A 412 -27.53 -30.19 -5.19
N THR A 413 -28.81 -30.55 -5.25
CA THR A 413 -29.21 -31.95 -5.28
C THR A 413 -29.35 -32.40 -6.73
N TRP A 414 -28.54 -33.41 -7.05
CA TRP A 414 -28.60 -34.18 -8.29
C TRP A 414 -29.96 -34.85 -8.45
N SER A 415 -30.56 -34.72 -9.64
CA SER A 415 -31.70 -35.51 -10.07
C SER A 415 -31.26 -36.94 -10.41
N GLY A 416 -31.48 -37.87 -9.49
CA GLY A 416 -31.40 -39.31 -9.73
C GLY A 416 -32.78 -39.94 -9.61
N LYS A 417 -33.41 -40.27 -10.74
CA LYS A 417 -34.57 -41.17 -10.79
C LYS A 417 -34.10 -42.58 -10.41
N ALA A 418 -34.81 -43.23 -9.49
CA ALA A 418 -34.80 -44.68 -9.32
C ALA A 418 -36.20 -45.15 -8.88
N PRO A 419 -36.59 -46.40 -9.19
CA PRO A 419 -37.92 -46.78 -9.63
C PRO A 419 -38.90 -47.16 -8.51
N GLY A 420 -40.17 -47.25 -8.87
CA GLY A 420 -41.28 -47.55 -7.99
C GLY A 420 -41.22 -48.93 -7.34
N HIS A 421 -41.85 -49.02 -6.17
CA HIS A 421 -42.33 -50.27 -5.61
C HIS A 421 -43.81 -50.10 -5.30
N GLY A 422 -44.59 -51.01 -5.88
CA GLY A 422 -46.03 -51.11 -5.71
C GLY A 422 -46.43 -51.84 -4.44
N GLU A 423 -47.75 -51.85 -4.28
CA GLU A 423 -48.55 -52.50 -3.25
C GLU A 423 -48.29 -54.01 -3.05
N ARG A 424 -48.87 -54.47 -1.93
CA ARG A 424 -49.14 -55.84 -1.42
C ARG A 424 -48.24 -56.18 -0.22
N ALA A 425 -48.76 -56.60 0.93
CA ALA A 425 -50.10 -57.01 1.35
C ALA A 425 -50.31 -56.64 2.84
#